data_AF-A0A7J7IWK8-F1
#
_entry.id   AF-A0A7J7IWK8-F1
#
_cell.length_a   1.000
_cell.length_b   1.000
_cell.length_c   1.000
_cell.angle_alpha   90.00
_cell.angle_beta   90.00
_cell.angle_gamma   90.00
#
_symmetry.space_group_name_H-M   'P 1'
#
loop_
_entity.id
_entity.type
_entity.pdbx_description
1 polymer ?
#
loop_
_entity_poly.entity_id
_entity_poly.type
_entity_poly.pdbx_seq_one_letter_code
_entity_poly.pdbx_strand_id
1 'polypeptide(L)'
;MLFASIIVAVDPVAVLAIFQEVGVNSVLYFLVFGESLLNDAVTLVLYNTVEGINCLLEEGRDTTALTYVTAVFKFFATSLGGVVIGIVYGTITSLLTKYTLETRVIEPLVLFSMAYMSYASSELFQFSGIVGFVLPY
;
A
#
# COMPACT_ATOMS: atom_id res chain seq x y z
N MET A 1 13.58 -15.70 -5.89
CA MET A 1 13.18 -14.31 -5.61
C MET A 1 11.79 -14.21 -4.96
N LEU A 2 10.78 -14.97 -5.41
CA LEU A 2 9.43 -14.98 -4.79
C LEU A 2 9.42 -15.33 -3.28
N PHE A 3 10.23 -16.30 -2.84
CA PHE A 3 10.32 -16.62 -1.41
C PHE A 3 10.93 -15.46 -0.58
N ALA A 4 11.91 -14.76 -1.15
CA ALA A 4 12.55 -13.61 -0.51
C ALA A 4 11.63 -12.38 -0.47
N SER A 5 10.75 -12.19 -1.46
CA SER A 5 9.75 -11.12 -1.42
C SER A 5 8.74 -11.36 -0.31
N ILE A 6 8.22 -12.58 -0.15
CA ILE A 6 7.18 -12.88 0.85
C ILE A 6 7.69 -12.73 2.29
N ILE A 7 8.95 -13.06 2.57
CA ILE A 7 9.50 -13.07 3.94
C ILE A 7 9.99 -11.68 4.39
N VAL A 8 10.08 -10.70 3.49
CA VAL A 8 10.55 -9.36 3.84
C VAL A 8 9.48 -8.53 4.59
N ALA A 9 8.20 -8.91 4.49
CA ALA A 9 7.14 -8.33 5.29
C ALA A 9 7.29 -8.76 6.76
N VAL A 10 7.62 -7.80 7.63
CA VAL A 10 7.71 -7.98 9.08
C VAL A 10 6.44 -7.44 9.71
N ASP A 11 5.68 -8.32 10.38
CA ASP A 11 4.48 -7.96 11.14
C ASP A 11 4.84 -7.70 12.62
N PRO A 12 4.71 -6.46 13.13
CA PRO A 12 5.05 -6.09 14.50
C PRO A 12 3.85 -6.22 15.45
N VAL A 13 2.71 -6.81 15.05
CA VAL A 13 1.48 -6.85 15.86
C VAL A 13 1.74 -7.32 17.30
N ALA A 14 2.59 -8.33 17.49
CA ALA A 14 2.98 -8.81 18.81
C ALA A 14 3.79 -7.79 19.63
N VAL A 15 4.65 -7.01 18.97
CA VAL A 15 5.46 -5.96 19.60
C VAL A 15 4.61 -4.74 19.95
N LEU A 16 3.65 -4.37 19.09
CA LEU A 16 2.70 -3.29 19.33
C LEU A 16 1.81 -3.55 20.55
N ALA A 17 1.35 -4.79 20.73
CA ALA A 17 0.54 -5.18 21.88
C ALA A 17 1.30 -4.98 23.21
N ILE A 18 2.59 -5.36 23.25
CA ILE A 18 3.45 -5.17 24.42
C ILE A 18 3.73 -3.69 24.67
N PHE A 19 3.92 -2.88 23.62
CA PHE A 19 4.16 -1.44 23.77
C PHE A 19 2.98 -0.68 24.38
N GLN A 20 1.74 -1.11 24.07
CA GLN A 20 0.53 -0.57 24.70
C GLN A 20 0.46 -0.95 26.19
N GLU A 21 0.85 -2.17 26.54
CA GLU A 21 0.82 -2.68 27.91
C GLU A 21 1.91 -2.06 28.80
N VAL A 22 3.09 -1.77 28.23
CA VAL A 22 4.24 -1.17 28.93
C VAL A 22 4.13 0.37 29.02
N GLY A 23 3.14 0.98 28.38
CA GLY A 23 2.94 2.45 28.42
C GLY A 23 4.02 3.21 27.64
N VAL A 24 4.45 2.67 26.51
CA VAL A 24 5.45 3.28 25.63
C VAL A 24 4.88 4.54 24.97
N ASN A 25 5.76 5.51 24.67
CA ASN A 25 5.41 6.76 24.02
C ASN A 25 4.58 6.52 22.74
N SER A 26 3.41 7.16 22.62
CA SER A 26 2.50 7.02 21.50
C SER A 26 3.15 7.32 20.14
N VAL A 27 4.17 8.17 20.10
CA VAL A 27 4.94 8.46 18.87
C VAL A 27 5.68 7.21 18.37
N LEU A 28 6.26 6.40 19.27
CA LEU A 28 6.96 5.17 18.87
C LEU A 28 5.99 4.12 18.34
N TYR A 29 4.78 4.05 18.92
CA TYR A 29 3.70 3.18 18.44
C TYR A 29 3.31 3.52 16.99
N PHE A 30 3.02 4.80 16.72
CA PHE A 30 2.63 5.23 15.37
C PHE A 30 3.78 5.10 14.35
N LEU A 31 5.02 5.27 14.78
CA LEU A 31 6.19 5.10 13.91
C LEU A 31 6.33 3.63 13.44
N VAL A 32 6.31 2.68 14.36
CA VAL A 32 6.46 1.24 14.03
C VAL A 32 5.24 0.74 13.25
N PHE A 33 4.04 1.21 13.59
CA PHE A 33 2.84 0.89 12.82
C PHE A 33 2.94 1.37 11.36
N GLY A 34 3.36 2.62 11.16
CA GLY A 34 3.54 3.19 9.82
C GLY A 34 4.65 2.51 9.02
N GLU A 35 5.76 2.14 9.67
CA GLU A 35 6.84 1.37 9.06
C GLU A 35 6.32 0.04 8.50
N SER A 36 5.52 -0.69 9.29
CA SER A 36 5.00 -1.99 8.87
C SER A 36 3.94 -1.90 7.78
N LEU A 37 3.07 -0.89 7.81
CA LEU A 37 2.15 -0.62 6.71
C LEU A 37 2.89 -0.31 5.41
N LEU A 38 3.94 0.51 5.48
CA LEU A 38 4.75 0.85 4.31
C LEU A 38 5.53 -0.37 3.80
N ASN A 39 6.05 -1.18 4.71
CA ASN A 39 6.77 -2.41 4.36
C ASN A 39 5.87 -3.44 3.67
N ASP A 40 4.64 -3.62 4.14
CA ASP A 40 3.66 -4.52 3.51
C ASP A 40 3.32 -4.05 2.08
N ALA A 41 3.06 -2.75 1.92
CA ALA A 41 2.80 -2.14 0.62
C ALA A 41 3.98 -2.31 -0.36
N VAL A 42 5.22 -2.08 0.09
CA VAL A 42 6.43 -2.25 -0.75
C VAL A 42 6.64 -3.71 -1.14
N THR A 43 6.46 -4.63 -0.19
CA THR A 43 6.63 -6.06 -0.38
C THR A 43 5.71 -6.60 -1.47
N LEU A 44 4.45 -6.19 -1.45
CA LEU A 44 3.46 -6.62 -2.41
C LEU A 44 3.72 -6.07 -3.83
N VAL A 45 4.16 -4.82 -3.96
CA VAL A 45 4.58 -4.26 -5.26
C VAL A 45 5.80 -5.00 -5.80
N LEU A 46 6.74 -5.37 -4.93
CA LEU A 46 7.91 -6.15 -5.30
C LEU A 46 7.51 -7.57 -5.77
N TYR A 47 6.57 -8.21 -5.07
CA TYR A 47 6.01 -9.50 -5.47
C TYR A 47 5.39 -9.44 -6.87
N ASN A 48 4.49 -8.49 -7.13
CA ASN A 48 3.84 -8.30 -8.44
C ASN A 48 4.86 -8.03 -9.56
N THR A 49 5.95 -7.32 -9.24
CA THR A 49 7.02 -7.04 -10.19
C THR A 49 7.82 -8.31 -10.53
N VAL A 50 8.16 -9.12 -9.53
CA VAL A 50 8.89 -10.39 -9.71
C VAL A 50 8.02 -11.43 -10.41
N GLU A 51 6.74 -11.51 -10.08
CA GLU A 51 5.77 -12.37 -10.77
C GLU A 51 5.63 -11.99 -12.25
N GLY A 52 5.55 -10.69 -12.56
CA GLY A 52 5.55 -10.20 -13.93
C GLY A 52 6.80 -10.61 -14.72
N ILE A 53 7.97 -10.65 -14.09
CA ILE A 53 9.21 -11.15 -14.72
C ILE A 53 9.13 -12.68 -14.94
N ASN A 54 8.62 -13.44 -13.97
CA ASN A 54 8.48 -14.90 -14.09
C ASN A 54 7.51 -15.30 -15.22
N CYS A 55 6.40 -14.57 -15.37
CA CYS A 55 5.46 -14.81 -16.48
C CYS A 55 6.12 -14.59 -17.85
N LEU A 56 6.97 -13.56 -17.99
CA LEU A 56 7.74 -13.31 -19.23
C LEU A 56 8.79 -14.38 -19.52
N LEU A 57 9.36 -15.00 -18.47
CA LEU A 57 10.28 -16.14 -18.57
C LEU A 57 9.56 -17.40 -19.07
N GLU A 58 8.33 -17.65 -18.60
CA GLU A 58 7.50 -18.79 -19.04
C GLU A 58 7.04 -18.66 -20.50
N GLU A 59 6.85 -17.44 -21.00
CA GLU A 59 6.57 -17.15 -22.42
C GLU A 59 7.78 -17.36 -23.35
N GLY A 60 8.97 -17.70 -22.81
CA GLY A 60 10.17 -17.98 -23.60
C GLY A 60 10.83 -16.74 -24.23
N ARG A 61 10.56 -15.54 -23.71
CA ARG A 61 11.28 -14.32 -24.13
C ARG A 61 12.62 -14.22 -23.39
N ASP A 62 13.69 -13.95 -24.13
CA ASP A 62 15.02 -13.76 -23.55
C ASP A 62 15.02 -12.66 -22.49
N THR A 63 15.44 -13.02 -21.28
CA THR A 63 15.62 -12.10 -20.14
C THR A 63 16.87 -11.25 -20.36
N THR A 64 16.73 -10.24 -21.22
CA THR A 64 17.76 -9.22 -21.41
C THR A 64 17.83 -8.33 -20.17
N ALA A 65 19.01 -7.76 -19.87
CA ALA A 65 19.20 -6.75 -18.81
C ALA A 65 18.17 -5.60 -18.86
N LEU A 66 17.65 -5.32 -20.07
CA LEU A 66 16.61 -4.33 -20.34
C LEU A 66 15.27 -4.65 -19.65
N THR A 67 14.92 -5.93 -19.48
CA THR A 67 13.71 -6.37 -18.77
C THR A 67 13.78 -6.04 -17.28
N TYR A 68 14.95 -6.26 -16.65
CA TYR A 68 15.18 -5.92 -15.25
C TYR A 68 15.12 -4.40 -15.02
N VAL A 69 15.73 -3.60 -15.91
CA VAL A 69 15.67 -2.13 -15.83
C VAL A 69 14.22 -1.64 -16.00
N THR A 70 13.48 -2.21 -16.94
CA THR A 70 12.06 -1.87 -17.16
C THR A 70 11.19 -2.24 -15.95
N ALA A 71 11.47 -3.38 -15.30
CA ALA A 71 10.77 -3.82 -14.10
C ALA A 71 11.03 -2.86 -12.92
N VAL A 72 12.26 -2.41 -12.72
CA VAL A 72 12.59 -1.39 -11.70
C VAL A 72 11.87 -0.08 -12.00
N PHE A 73 11.85 0.38 -13.24
CA PHE A 73 11.12 1.59 -13.60
C PHE A 73 9.60 1.45 -13.39
N LYS A 74 9.03 0.29 -13.77
CA LYS A 74 7.62 -0.03 -13.55
C LYS A 74 7.28 -0.04 -12.06
N PHE A 75 8.15 -0.60 -11.21
CA PHE A 75 7.98 -0.58 -9.75
C PHE A 75 7.84 0.84 -9.20
N PHE A 76 8.73 1.76 -9.59
CA PHE A 76 8.63 3.16 -9.15
C PHE A 76 7.40 3.85 -9.72
N ALA A 77 7.07 3.62 -11.00
CA ALA A 77 5.91 4.22 -11.63
C ALA A 77 4.59 3.77 -10.98
N THR A 78 4.44 2.48 -10.67
CA THR A 78 3.23 1.93 -10.05
C THR A 78 3.11 2.27 -8.57
N SER A 79 4.23 2.36 -7.86
CA SER A 79 4.27 2.81 -6.46
C SER A 79 3.90 4.29 -6.35
N LEU A 80 4.53 5.18 -7.12
CA LEU A 80 4.21 6.61 -7.12
C LEU A 80 2.79 6.89 -7.62
N GLY A 81 2.32 6.16 -8.62
CA GLY A 81 0.94 6.28 -9.12
C GLY A 81 -0.09 5.94 -8.04
N GLY A 82 0.14 4.87 -7.27
CA GLY A 82 -0.69 4.52 -6.12
C GLY A 82 -0.67 5.60 -5.03
N VAL A 83 0.50 6.20 -4.77
CA VAL A 83 0.62 7.30 -3.79
C VAL A 83 -0.22 8.50 -4.18
N VAL A 84 -0.16 8.91 -5.44
CA VAL A 84 -0.92 10.05 -5.95
C VAL A 84 -2.43 9.81 -5.82
N ILE A 85 -2.91 8.63 -6.20
CA ILE A 85 -4.34 8.28 -6.09
C ILE A 85 -4.76 8.28 -4.61
N GLY A 86 -3.96 7.68 -3.74
CA GLY A 86 -4.20 7.67 -2.31
C GLY A 86 -4.32 9.07 -1.69
N ILE A 87 -3.45 10.01 -2.09
CA ILE A 87 -3.51 11.41 -1.63
C ILE A 87 -4.79 12.11 -2.12
N VAL A 88 -5.19 11.87 -3.38
CA VAL A 88 -6.43 12.45 -3.94
C VAL A 88 -7.64 11.98 -3.14
N TYR A 89 -7.79 10.67 -2.95
CA TYR A 89 -8.92 10.12 -2.19
C TYR A 89 -8.86 10.49 -0.71
N GLY A 90 -7.67 10.50 -0.09
CA GLY A 90 -7.49 10.96 1.29
C GLY A 90 -7.88 12.42 1.50
N THR A 91 -7.56 13.29 0.53
CA THR A 91 -7.98 14.71 0.57
C THR A 91 -9.49 14.85 0.45
N ILE A 92 -10.13 14.09 -0.46
CA ILE A 92 -11.59 14.11 -0.61
C ILE A 92 -12.27 13.59 0.66
N THR A 93 -11.77 12.50 1.24
CA THR A 93 -12.29 11.94 2.50
C THR A 93 -12.14 12.94 3.66
N SER A 94 -10.98 13.60 3.79
CA SER A 94 -10.75 14.64 4.82
C SER A 94 -11.75 15.80 4.69
N LEU A 95 -12.04 16.24 3.45
CA LEU A 95 -13.06 17.26 3.19
C LEU A 95 -14.46 16.76 3.55
N LEU A 96 -14.85 15.55 3.10
CA LEU A 96 -16.16 14.97 3.39
C LEU A 96 -16.41 14.83 4.89
N THR A 97 -15.42 14.36 5.65
CA THR A 97 -15.51 14.23 7.11
C THR A 97 -15.66 15.59 7.79
N LYS A 98 -14.99 16.64 7.27
CA LYS A 98 -15.12 18.01 7.79
C LYS A 98 -16.54 18.59 7.61
N TYR A 99 -17.23 18.23 6.53
CA TYR A 99 -18.60 18.70 6.28
C TYR A 99 -19.69 17.82 6.90
N THR A 100 -19.39 16.56 7.24
CA THR A 100 -20.36 15.56 7.74
C THR A 100 -20.24 15.40 9.27
N LEU A 101 -20.16 16.50 10.02
CA LEU A 101 -19.97 16.49 11.47
C LEU A 101 -21.23 16.11 12.28
N GLU A 102 -22.42 16.16 11.68
CA GLU A 102 -23.69 15.97 12.41
C GLU A 102 -24.10 14.50 12.61
N THR A 103 -23.52 13.54 11.86
CA THR A 103 -23.93 12.13 11.93
C THR A 103 -22.74 11.18 12.02
N ARG A 104 -22.30 10.89 13.26
CA ARG A 104 -21.20 9.96 13.59
C ARG A 104 -21.32 8.54 13.01
N VAL A 105 -22.52 8.10 12.63
CA VAL A 105 -22.75 6.75 12.09
C VAL A 105 -22.32 6.63 10.62
N ILE A 106 -22.29 7.74 9.88
CA ILE A 106 -21.96 7.77 8.44
C ILE A 106 -20.44 7.84 8.22
N GLU A 107 -19.69 8.36 9.19
CA GLU A 107 -18.23 8.54 9.14
C GLU A 107 -17.45 7.26 8.78
N PRO A 108 -17.62 6.11 9.47
CA PRO A 108 -16.93 4.88 9.07
C PRO A 108 -17.34 4.36 7.69
N LEU A 109 -18.60 4.56 7.29
CA LEU A 109 -19.11 4.09 6.00
C LEU A 109 -18.50 4.90 4.83
N VAL A 110 -18.31 6.21 5.03
CA VAL A 110 -17.59 7.07 4.08
C VAL A 110 -16.12 6.68 4.00
N LEU A 111 -15.46 6.42 5.14
CA LEU A 111 -14.06 5.98 5.17
C LEU A 111 -13.86 4.66 4.39
N PHE A 112 -14.67 3.64 4.65
CA PHE A 112 -14.57 2.36 3.94
C PHE A 112 -14.90 2.49 2.44
N SER A 113 -15.92 3.25 2.08
CA SER A 113 -16.31 3.41 0.67
C SER A 113 -15.24 4.17 -0.13
N MET A 114 -14.66 5.22 0.45
CA MET A 114 -13.61 6.01 -0.21
C MET A 114 -12.28 5.25 -0.30
N ALA A 115 -11.92 4.47 0.73
CA ALA A 115 -10.76 3.59 0.66
C ALA A 115 -10.90 2.54 -0.46
N TYR A 116 -12.08 1.95 -0.61
CA TYR A 116 -12.35 1.00 -1.70
C TYR A 116 -12.34 1.67 -3.09
N MET A 117 -12.88 2.89 -3.20
CA MET A 117 -12.81 3.65 -4.46
C MET A 117 -11.37 4.00 -4.86
N SER A 118 -10.50 4.31 -3.89
CA SER A 118 -9.06 4.53 -4.12
C SER A 118 -8.36 3.28 -4.66
N TYR A 119 -8.67 2.12 -4.06
CA TYR A 119 -8.19 0.82 -4.54
C TYR A 119 -8.65 0.53 -5.97
N ALA A 120 -9.96 0.62 -6.23
CA ALA A 120 -10.54 0.30 -7.53
C ALA A 120 -10.01 1.22 -8.65
N SER A 121 -9.80 2.50 -8.35
CA SER A 121 -9.22 3.46 -9.31
C SER A 121 -7.75 3.15 -9.58
N SER A 122 -6.98 2.78 -8.57
CA SER A 122 -5.57 2.41 -8.72
C SER A 122 -5.39 1.17 -9.57
N GLU A 123 -6.23 0.14 -9.37
CA GLU A 123 -6.27 -1.06 -10.21
C GLU A 123 -6.66 -0.73 -11.66
N LEU A 124 -7.61 0.19 -11.88
CA LEU A 124 -8.04 0.61 -13.22
C LEU A 124 -6.89 1.25 -14.02
N PHE A 125 -6.01 2.00 -13.35
CA PHE A 125 -4.83 2.61 -13.95
C PHE A 125 -3.59 1.69 -13.96
N GLN A 126 -3.74 0.40 -13.58
CA GLN A 126 -2.63 -0.56 -13.44
C GLN A 126 -1.53 -0.12 -12.46
N PHE A 127 -1.88 0.75 -11.50
CA PHE A 127 -1.02 1.14 -10.39
C PHE A 127 -1.27 0.22 -9.18
N SER A 128 -0.46 0.35 -8.12
CA SER A 128 -0.65 -0.50 -6.95
C SER A 128 -1.93 -0.11 -6.18
N GLY A 129 -2.97 -0.95 -6.32
CA GLY A 129 -4.23 -0.82 -5.59
C GLY A 129 -4.05 -0.68 -4.08
N ILE A 130 -3.11 -1.46 -3.53
CA ILE A 130 -2.84 -1.53 -2.10
C ILE A 130 -2.16 -0.24 -1.60
N VAL A 131 -1.21 0.32 -2.34
CA VAL A 131 -0.60 1.61 -1.97
C VAL A 131 -1.64 2.73 -1.98
N GLY A 132 -2.57 2.72 -2.94
CA GLY A 132 -3.68 3.66 -3.00
C GLY A 132 -4.69 3.47 -1.85
N PHE A 133 -4.86 2.26 -1.34
CA PHE A 133 -5.74 1.92 -0.22
C PHE A 133 -5.19 2.37 1.15
N VAL A 134 -3.87 2.30 1.36
CA VAL A 134 -3.24 2.60 2.66
C VAL A 134 -3.26 4.09 3.01
N LEU A 135 -3.19 4.97 2.01
CA LEU A 135 -3.07 6.43 2.19
C LEU A 135 -4.35 7.22 2.58
N PRO A 136 -5.58 6.81 2.25
CA PRO A 136 -6.78 7.52 2.71
C PRO A 136 -7.06 7.41 4.23
N TYR A 137 -6.19 6.75 5.00
CA TYR A 137 -6.28 6.59 6.46
C TYR A 137 -5.35 7.54 7.22
#